data_AF-A0A2K9PCE2-F1
#
_entry.id   AF-A0A2K9PCE2-F1
#
_cell.length_a   1.000
_cell.length_b   1.000
_cell.length_c   1.000
_cell.angle_alpha   90.00
_cell.angle_beta   90.00
_cell.angle_gamma   90.00
#
_symmetry.space_group_name_H-M   'P 1'
#
loop_
_entity.id
_entity.type
_entity.pdbx_description
1 polymer ?
#
loop_
_entity_poly.entity_id
_entity_poly.type
_entity_poly.pdbx_seq_one_letter_code
_entity_poly.pdbx_strand_id
1 'polypeptide(L)'
;MAQTILTSGIKEQIICNALTKAGIPKRKAALRAARVAWAERVRLAAIGGQEVEAEITKNLKKIETLASKFPESLKTANSIIRKDNDMYLNLAGSRVNVYFNGNYRGYESGSPDHIHKIAPSEFTLLADDPLVTEFYGFDALYKQIQSDESDIRQNVSAALSKVRTVKRLLEEWPEAKELLPADAPSVPLPPAIRRETLNEMIGLPSDEEATA
;
A
#
# COMPACT_ATOMS: atom_id res chain seq x y z
N MET A 1 25.88 -9.56 -32.34
CA MET A 1 25.57 -9.56 -30.90
C MET A 1 24.13 -10.01 -30.72
N ALA A 2 23.87 -10.97 -29.82
CA ALA A 2 22.53 -11.53 -29.62
C ALA A 2 21.57 -10.42 -29.17
N GLN A 3 20.45 -10.26 -29.87
CA GLN A 3 19.47 -9.22 -29.60
C GLN A 3 18.57 -9.69 -28.45
N THR A 4 18.58 -8.98 -27.32
CA THR A 4 17.75 -9.32 -26.16
C THR A 4 16.27 -9.20 -26.51
N ILE A 5 15.57 -10.33 -26.45
CA ILE A 5 14.13 -10.45 -26.70
C ILE A 5 13.38 -9.98 -25.44
N LEU A 6 12.31 -9.21 -25.62
CA LEU A 6 11.42 -8.81 -24.52
C LEU A 6 10.55 -10.01 -24.12
N THR A 7 11.07 -10.85 -23.23
CA THR A 7 10.30 -11.93 -22.61
C THR A 7 9.21 -11.37 -21.69
N SER A 8 8.21 -12.18 -21.34
CA SER A 8 7.16 -11.79 -20.38
C SER A 8 7.76 -11.33 -19.04
N GLY A 9 8.80 -12.01 -18.55
CA GLY A 9 9.51 -11.63 -17.32
C GLY A 9 10.18 -10.25 -17.42
N ILE A 10 10.85 -9.94 -18.53
CA ILE A 10 11.46 -8.62 -18.73
C ILE A 10 10.39 -7.53 -18.83
N LYS A 11 9.26 -7.81 -19.50
CA LYS A 11 8.14 -6.87 -19.59
C LYS A 11 7.53 -6.56 -18.23
N GLU A 12 7.30 -7.58 -17.39
CA GLU A 12 6.81 -7.36 -16.03
C GLU A 12 7.81 -6.56 -15.19
N GLN A 13 9.12 -6.83 -15.34
CA GLN A 13 10.14 -6.05 -14.63
C GLN A 13 10.13 -4.57 -15.03
N ILE A 14 9.97 -4.27 -16.34
CA ILE A 14 9.86 -2.89 -16.83
C ILE A 14 8.62 -2.21 -16.24
N ILE A 15 7.48 -2.92 -16.16
CA ILE A 15 6.26 -2.41 -15.53
C ILE A 15 6.47 -2.13 -14.04
N CYS A 16 7.09 -3.06 -13.30
CA CYS A 16 7.42 -2.87 -11.89
C CYS A 16 8.35 -1.67 -11.66
N ASN A 17 9.35 -1.47 -12.53
CA ASN A 17 10.24 -0.32 -12.49
C ASN A 17 9.47 0.98 -12.77
N ALA A 18 8.55 0.99 -13.75
CA ALA A 18 7.70 2.14 -14.04
C ALA A 18 6.81 2.53 -12.84
N LEU A 19 6.18 1.54 -12.20
CA LEU A 19 5.38 1.77 -10.99
C LEU A 19 6.21 2.31 -9.83
N THR A 20 7.45 1.81 -9.69
CA THR A 20 8.40 2.28 -8.67
C THR A 20 8.81 3.72 -8.92
N LYS A 21 9.13 4.08 -10.18
CA LYS A 21 9.48 5.44 -10.58
C LYS A 21 8.32 6.42 -10.36
N ALA A 22 7.10 6.02 -10.72
CA ALA A 22 5.87 6.78 -10.46
C ALA A 22 5.51 6.89 -8.96
N GLY A 23 6.30 6.25 -8.07
CA GLY A 23 6.12 6.34 -6.63
C GLY A 23 4.89 5.60 -6.09
N ILE A 24 4.26 4.73 -6.89
CA ILE A 24 3.06 3.98 -6.48
C ILE A 24 3.29 3.18 -5.18
N PRO A 25 4.38 2.39 -5.02
CA PRO A 25 4.65 1.69 -3.77
C PRO A 25 4.79 2.63 -2.56
N LYS A 26 5.46 3.78 -2.75
CA LYS A 26 5.65 4.78 -1.70
C LYS A 26 4.34 5.42 -1.28
N ARG A 27 3.47 5.78 -2.23
CA ARG A 27 2.12 6.33 -1.99
C ARG A 27 1.24 5.33 -1.24
N LYS A 28 1.25 4.04 -1.65
CA LYS A 28 0.54 2.97 -0.93
C LYS A 28 1.04 2.80 0.50
N ALA A 29 2.35 2.79 0.71
CA ALA A 29 2.95 2.66 2.04
C ALA A 29 2.59 3.86 2.95
N ALA A 30 2.65 5.08 2.42
CA ALA A 30 2.27 6.29 3.16
C ALA A 30 0.78 6.29 3.55
N LEU A 31 -0.11 5.94 2.62
CA LEU A 31 -1.54 5.78 2.90
C LEU A 31 -1.78 4.72 3.98
N ARG A 32 -1.11 3.57 3.90
CA ARG A 32 -1.22 2.52 4.90
C ARG A 32 -0.76 3.01 6.28
N ALA A 33 0.37 3.71 6.38
CA ALA A 33 0.85 4.27 7.63
C ALA A 33 -0.13 5.29 8.24
N ALA A 34 -0.71 6.17 7.40
CA ALA A 34 -1.75 7.10 7.83
C ALA A 34 -2.99 6.37 8.38
N ARG A 35 -3.40 5.28 7.71
CA ARG A 35 -4.51 4.45 8.16
C ARG A 35 -4.23 3.66 9.43
N VAL A 36 -2.99 3.22 9.67
CA VAL A 36 -2.59 2.65 10.98
C VAL A 36 -2.78 3.67 12.10
N ALA A 37 -2.30 4.90 11.90
CA ALA A 37 -2.43 5.98 12.89
C ALA A 37 -3.91 6.37 13.10
N TRP A 38 -4.72 6.38 12.05
CA TRP A 38 -6.16 6.60 12.15
C TRP A 38 -6.88 5.47 12.87
N ALA A 39 -6.61 4.21 12.52
CA ALA A 39 -7.19 3.03 13.16
C ALA A 39 -6.89 3.01 14.67
N GLU A 40 -5.68 3.43 15.06
CA GLU A 40 -5.32 3.54 16.47
C GLU A 40 -6.13 4.60 17.20
N ARG A 41 -6.36 5.78 16.59
CA ARG A 41 -7.20 6.83 17.19
C ARG A 41 -8.65 6.38 17.33
N VAL A 42 -9.21 5.72 16.30
CA VAL A 42 -10.56 5.14 16.38
C VAL A 42 -10.65 4.11 17.49
N ARG A 43 -9.67 3.20 17.59
CA ARG A 43 -9.60 2.17 18.63
C ARG A 43 -9.55 2.79 20.04
N LEU A 44 -8.70 3.80 20.23
CA LEU A 44 -8.57 4.50 21.50
C LEU A 44 -9.86 5.23 21.86
N ALA A 45 -10.50 5.92 20.91
CA ALA A 45 -11.80 6.55 21.12
C ALA A 45 -12.85 5.51 21.56
N ALA A 46 -12.86 4.34 20.92
CA ALA A 46 -13.79 3.25 21.25
C ALA A 46 -13.56 2.62 22.63
N ILE A 47 -12.32 2.64 23.13
CA ILE A 47 -11.97 2.15 24.47
C ILE A 47 -12.29 3.20 25.56
N GLY A 48 -12.35 4.48 25.20
CA GLY A 48 -12.48 5.59 26.16
C GLY A 48 -11.17 6.33 26.43
N GLY A 49 -10.14 6.14 25.58
CA GLY A 49 -8.89 6.88 25.61
C GLY A 49 -7.68 6.09 26.12
N GLN A 50 -6.51 6.72 26.06
CA GLN A 50 -5.22 6.10 26.43
C GLN A 50 -5.13 5.75 27.92
N GLU A 51 -5.72 6.55 28.80
CA GLU A 51 -5.70 6.30 30.24
C GLU A 51 -6.47 5.02 30.60
N VAL A 52 -7.64 4.84 29.97
CA VAL A 52 -8.47 3.63 30.14
C VAL A 52 -7.73 2.40 29.60
N GLU A 53 -7.08 2.51 28.43
CA GLU A 53 -6.25 1.42 27.91
C GLU A 53 -5.10 1.05 28.86
N ALA A 54 -4.42 2.05 29.42
CA ALA A 54 -3.32 1.82 30.35
C ALA A 54 -3.80 1.09 31.61
N GLU A 55 -4.98 1.45 32.12
CA GLU A 55 -5.60 0.75 33.25
C GLU A 55 -6.00 -0.70 32.89
N ILE A 56 -6.61 -0.92 31.72
CA ILE A 56 -6.94 -2.26 31.21
C ILE A 56 -5.68 -3.12 31.14
N THR A 57 -4.59 -2.57 30.58
CA THR A 57 -3.31 -3.26 30.45
C THR A 57 -2.70 -3.59 31.81
N LYS A 58 -2.78 -2.66 32.77
CA LYS A 58 -2.35 -2.89 34.16
C LYS A 58 -3.14 -4.02 34.82
N ASN A 59 -4.46 -4.05 34.62
CA ASN A 59 -5.32 -5.08 35.18
C ASN A 59 -5.08 -6.45 34.53
N LEU A 60 -4.84 -6.51 33.22
CA LEU A 60 -4.43 -7.74 32.53
C LEU A 60 -3.14 -8.33 33.11
N LYS A 61 -2.12 -7.52 33.37
CA LYS A 61 -0.86 -8.00 33.99
C LYS A 61 -1.08 -8.60 35.38
N LYS A 62 -2.00 -8.03 36.18
CA LYS A 62 -2.37 -8.61 37.48
C LYS A 62 -3.03 -9.98 37.29
N ILE A 63 -3.93 -10.10 36.32
CA ILE A 63 -4.60 -11.37 35.99
C ILE A 63 -3.57 -12.41 35.53
N GLU A 64 -2.64 -12.06 34.65
CA GLU A 64 -1.56 -12.93 34.20
C GLU A 64 -0.68 -13.40 35.37
N THR A 65 -0.38 -12.51 36.31
CA THR A 65 0.38 -12.82 37.54
C THR A 65 -0.38 -13.78 38.47
N LEU A 66 -1.71 -13.69 38.52
CA LEU A 66 -2.52 -14.64 39.27
C LEU A 66 -2.66 -15.98 38.54
N ALA A 67 -2.85 -15.94 37.22
CA ALA A 67 -2.99 -17.10 36.36
C ALA A 67 -1.71 -17.97 36.35
N SER A 68 -0.53 -17.35 36.47
CA SER A 68 0.76 -18.07 36.51
C SER A 68 0.91 -19.00 37.72
N LYS A 69 0.13 -18.78 38.79
CA LYS A 69 0.14 -19.63 39.99
C LYS A 69 -0.57 -20.97 39.82
N PHE A 70 -1.36 -21.11 38.75
CA PHE A 70 -2.03 -22.38 38.44
C PHE A 70 -1.11 -23.30 37.62
N PRO A 71 -1.25 -24.64 37.76
CA PRO A 71 -0.56 -25.60 36.90
C PRO A 71 -0.85 -25.36 35.41
N GLU A 72 0.16 -25.54 34.56
CA GLU A 72 0.04 -25.31 33.11
C GLU A 72 -1.07 -26.14 32.45
N SER A 73 -1.30 -27.37 32.93
CA SER A 73 -2.35 -28.26 32.43
C SER A 73 -3.78 -27.73 32.63
N LEU A 74 -3.97 -26.73 33.50
CA LEU A 74 -5.26 -26.09 33.75
C LEU A 74 -5.41 -24.75 33.02
N LYS A 75 -4.35 -24.24 32.36
CA LYS A 75 -4.40 -22.96 31.66
C LYS A 75 -5.00 -23.14 30.27
N THR A 76 -5.77 -22.13 29.84
CA THR A 76 -6.32 -22.05 28.49
C THR A 76 -5.52 -21.05 27.66
N ALA A 77 -5.46 -21.28 26.35
CA ALA A 77 -4.88 -20.33 25.39
C ALA A 77 -5.80 -19.13 25.10
N ASN A 78 -7.07 -19.19 25.53
CA ASN A 78 -8.05 -18.13 25.26
C ASN A 78 -7.78 -16.90 26.14
N SER A 79 -7.75 -15.72 25.51
CA SER A 79 -7.65 -14.46 26.26
C SER A 79 -9.00 -14.11 26.89
N ILE A 80 -8.97 -13.58 28.11
CA ILE A 80 -10.17 -13.11 28.83
C ILE A 80 -10.71 -11.80 28.20
N ILE A 81 -9.84 -11.05 27.51
CA ILE A 81 -10.21 -9.82 26.81
C ILE A 81 -10.14 -10.07 25.31
N ARG A 82 -11.14 -9.55 24.57
CA ARG A 82 -11.14 -9.59 23.11
C ARG A 82 -9.89 -8.91 22.57
N LYS A 83 -9.13 -9.67 21.79
CA LYS A 83 -8.04 -9.17 20.95
C LYS A 83 -8.34 -9.60 19.53
N ASP A 84 -8.31 -8.66 18.61
CA ASP A 84 -8.63 -8.94 17.21
C ASP A 84 -7.76 -8.10 16.28
N ASN A 85 -7.74 -8.45 14.99
CA ASN A 85 -6.95 -7.74 13.98
C ASN A 85 -7.67 -6.53 13.38
N ASP A 86 -8.97 -6.42 13.63
CA ASP A 86 -9.81 -5.30 13.26
C ASP A 86 -10.94 -5.04 14.27
N MET A 87 -11.67 -3.97 14.02
CA MET A 87 -12.95 -3.68 14.65
C MET A 87 -13.95 -3.19 13.60
N TYR A 88 -15.22 -3.49 13.81
CA TYR A 88 -16.29 -2.94 12.99
C TYR A 88 -16.59 -1.52 13.44
N LEU A 89 -16.75 -0.63 12.48
CA LEU A 89 -17.06 0.77 12.71
C LEU A 89 -18.32 1.13 11.94
N ASN A 90 -19.33 1.61 12.65
CA ASN A 90 -20.42 2.36 12.05
C ASN A 90 -19.93 3.80 11.87
N LEU A 91 -19.55 4.13 10.63
CA LEU A 91 -19.04 5.41 10.21
C LEU A 91 -20.17 6.20 9.55
N ALA A 92 -20.84 7.06 10.34
CA ALA A 92 -21.93 7.90 9.84
C ALA A 92 -23.04 7.15 9.07
N GLY A 93 -23.39 5.92 9.51
CA GLY A 93 -24.41 5.07 8.88
C GLY A 93 -23.86 4.04 7.88
N SER A 94 -22.56 4.06 7.59
CA SER A 94 -21.89 3.03 6.78
C SER A 94 -21.08 2.07 7.67
N ARG A 95 -21.13 0.76 7.41
CA ARG A 95 -20.31 -0.21 8.14
C ARG A 95 -18.96 -0.40 7.43
N VAL A 96 -17.86 -0.19 8.15
CA VAL A 96 -16.49 -0.37 7.65
C VAL A 96 -15.66 -1.17 8.63
N ASN A 97 -14.65 -1.88 8.13
CA ASN A 97 -13.67 -2.59 8.97
C ASN A 97 -12.43 -1.73 9.16
N VAL A 98 -12.01 -1.60 10.41
CA VAL A 98 -10.84 -0.83 10.82
C VAL A 98 -9.69 -1.79 11.12
N TYR A 99 -8.91 -2.13 10.09
CA TYR A 99 -7.76 -3.02 10.25
C TYR A 99 -6.58 -2.32 10.94
N PHE A 100 -6.04 -2.92 12.00
CA PHE A 100 -4.97 -2.31 12.80
C PHE A 100 -3.60 -2.29 12.12
N ASN A 101 -3.44 -3.02 11.01
CA ASN A 101 -2.27 -2.96 10.13
C ASN A 101 -2.43 -1.94 8.98
N GLY A 102 -3.54 -1.20 8.94
CA GLY A 102 -3.81 -0.17 7.93
C GLY A 102 -4.25 -0.70 6.57
N ASN A 103 -4.53 -2.01 6.46
CA ASN A 103 -5.04 -2.60 5.22
C ASN A 103 -6.39 -2.03 4.82
N TYR A 104 -6.67 -1.99 3.52
CA TYR A 104 -7.99 -1.61 2.99
C TYR A 104 -8.94 -2.80 2.96
N ARG A 105 -8.41 -4.00 2.78
CA ARG A 105 -9.17 -5.26 2.84
C ARG A 105 -8.51 -6.25 3.79
N GLY A 106 -9.26 -7.27 4.22
CA GLY A 106 -8.74 -8.34 5.06
C GLY A 106 -7.48 -8.98 4.50
N TYR A 107 -7.41 -9.17 3.18
CA TYR A 107 -6.22 -9.68 2.50
C TYR A 107 -5.85 -8.78 1.32
N GLU A 108 -4.59 -8.34 1.30
CA GLU A 108 -3.97 -7.62 0.20
C GLU A 108 -2.61 -8.25 -0.11
N SER A 109 -2.30 -8.45 -1.40
CA SER A 109 -0.99 -8.97 -1.79
C SER A 109 0.10 -7.98 -1.38
N GLY A 110 1.15 -8.47 -0.71
CA GLY A 110 2.25 -7.65 -0.20
C GLY A 110 1.86 -6.72 0.96
N SER A 111 0.73 -6.94 1.62
CA SER A 111 0.40 -6.22 2.85
C SER A 111 1.09 -6.82 4.08
N PRO A 112 1.39 -6.03 5.12
CA PRO A 112 1.88 -6.54 6.39
C PRO A 112 0.89 -7.52 7.02
N ASP A 113 1.42 -8.39 7.88
CA ASP A 113 0.62 -9.29 8.69
C ASP A 113 -0.35 -8.54 9.59
N HIS A 114 -1.41 -9.24 9.99
CA HIS A 114 -2.40 -8.71 10.91
C HIS A 114 -1.81 -8.47 12.30
N ILE A 115 -2.19 -7.34 12.90
CA ILE A 115 -1.78 -6.96 14.26
C ILE A 115 -2.99 -7.10 15.18
N HIS A 116 -2.91 -8.00 16.15
CA HIS A 116 -3.98 -8.17 17.13
C HIS A 116 -3.87 -7.14 18.25
N LYS A 117 -4.93 -6.35 18.46
CA LYS A 117 -5.02 -5.37 19.54
C LYS A 117 -6.27 -5.57 20.38
N ILE A 118 -6.21 -5.10 21.63
CA ILE A 118 -7.40 -4.99 22.48
C ILE A 118 -8.30 -3.92 21.86
N ALA A 119 -9.52 -4.32 21.53
CA ALA A 119 -10.52 -3.44 20.94
C ALA A 119 -11.93 -4.01 21.17
N PRO A 120 -12.95 -3.16 21.31
CA PRO A 120 -14.34 -3.60 21.22
C PRO A 120 -14.62 -4.17 19.82
N SER A 121 -15.66 -5.00 19.73
CA SER A 121 -16.09 -5.57 18.44
C SER A 121 -16.62 -4.50 17.49
N GLU A 122 -17.39 -3.54 18.03
CA GLU A 122 -18.06 -2.51 17.26
C GLU A 122 -17.93 -1.15 17.94
N PHE A 123 -17.90 -0.09 17.15
CA PHE A 123 -17.96 1.29 17.61
C PHE A 123 -18.72 2.16 16.61
N THR A 124 -19.29 3.28 17.06
CA THR A 124 -20.02 4.22 16.21
C THR A 124 -19.36 5.59 16.28
N LEU A 125 -19.07 6.15 15.10
CA LEU A 125 -18.70 7.55 14.93
C LEU A 125 -19.86 8.29 14.26
N LEU A 126 -20.21 9.43 14.85
CA LEU A 126 -21.21 10.34 14.30
C LEU A 126 -20.60 11.16 13.14
N ALA A 127 -21.46 11.70 12.28
CA ALA A 127 -21.04 12.33 11.03
C ALA A 127 -20.17 13.58 11.21
N ASP A 128 -20.24 14.22 12.37
CA ASP A 128 -19.48 15.40 12.77
C ASP A 128 -18.07 15.06 13.29
N ASP A 129 -17.75 13.78 13.50
CA ASP A 129 -16.42 13.38 13.96
C ASP A 129 -15.37 13.56 12.84
N PRO A 130 -14.25 14.28 13.09
CA PRO A 130 -13.17 14.47 12.11
C PRO A 130 -12.62 13.17 11.52
N LEU A 131 -12.62 12.07 12.28
CA LEU A 131 -12.16 10.75 11.83
C LEU A 131 -13.02 10.21 10.67
N VAL A 132 -14.29 10.63 10.57
CA VAL A 132 -15.16 10.30 9.43
C VAL A 132 -14.67 10.98 8.16
N THR A 133 -14.35 12.28 8.23
CA THR A 133 -13.83 13.02 7.08
C THR A 133 -12.50 12.47 6.60
N GLU A 134 -11.61 12.13 7.54
CA GLU A 134 -10.32 11.51 7.22
C GLU A 134 -10.47 10.18 6.49
N PHE A 135 -11.43 9.34 6.91
CA PHE A 135 -11.70 8.06 6.25
C PHE A 135 -12.07 8.24 4.78
N TYR A 136 -12.98 9.18 4.48
CA TYR A 136 -13.37 9.45 3.10
C TYR A 136 -12.22 10.04 2.27
N GLY A 137 -11.33 10.82 2.89
CA GLY A 137 -10.08 11.25 2.26
C GLY A 137 -9.17 10.08 1.89
N PHE A 138 -9.03 9.09 2.78
CA PHE A 138 -8.28 7.86 2.49
C PHE A 138 -8.92 7.02 1.38
N ASP A 139 -10.25 6.92 1.34
CA ASP A 139 -10.97 6.20 0.28
C ASP A 139 -10.73 6.84 -1.10
N ALA A 140 -10.86 8.16 -1.19
CA ALA A 140 -10.58 8.89 -2.42
C ALA A 140 -9.12 8.70 -2.87
N LEU A 141 -8.16 8.84 -1.95
CA LEU A 141 -6.74 8.66 -2.26
C LEU A 141 -6.42 7.21 -2.66
N TYR A 142 -7.04 6.22 -2.01
CA TYR A 142 -6.88 4.81 -2.38
C TYR A 142 -7.35 4.54 -3.81
N LYS A 143 -8.55 5.02 -4.16
CA LYS A 143 -9.11 4.89 -5.51
C LYS A 143 -8.23 5.57 -6.55
N GLN A 144 -7.70 6.75 -6.24
CA GLN A 144 -6.77 7.44 -7.12
C GLN A 144 -5.49 6.63 -7.35
N ILE A 145 -4.84 6.13 -6.29
CA ILE A 145 -3.63 5.31 -6.41
C ILE A 145 -3.89 4.04 -7.24
N GLN A 146 -5.06 3.41 -7.08
CA GLN A 146 -5.45 2.24 -7.87
C GLN A 146 -5.68 2.57 -9.34
N SER A 147 -6.31 3.71 -9.63
CA SER A 147 -6.46 4.20 -11.01
C SER A 147 -5.09 4.43 -11.64
N ASP A 148 -4.23 5.21 -10.99
CA ASP A 148 -2.91 5.55 -11.50
C ASP A 148 -2.06 4.28 -11.75
N GLU A 149 -2.11 3.31 -10.84
CA GLU A 149 -1.44 2.02 -11.02
C GLU A 149 -1.97 1.25 -12.23
N SER A 150 -3.30 1.20 -12.40
CA SER A 150 -3.92 0.52 -13.54
C SER A 150 -3.55 1.19 -14.85
N ASP A 151 -3.62 2.52 -14.89
CA ASP A 151 -3.34 3.33 -16.07
C ASP A 151 -1.87 3.18 -16.49
N ILE A 152 -0.93 3.23 -15.54
CA ILE A 152 0.49 2.98 -15.82
C ILE A 152 0.70 1.56 -16.34
N ARG A 153 0.12 0.54 -15.68
CA ARG A 153 0.25 -0.86 -16.11
C ARG A 153 -0.27 -1.07 -17.52
N GLN A 154 -1.45 -0.53 -17.85
CA GLN A 154 -2.07 -0.66 -19.16
C GLN A 154 -1.25 0.06 -20.23
N ASN A 155 -0.85 1.31 -19.98
CA ASN A 155 -0.09 2.12 -20.94
C ASN A 155 1.30 1.53 -21.22
N VAL A 156 2.04 1.13 -20.18
CA VAL A 156 3.35 0.48 -20.33
C VAL A 156 3.21 -0.87 -21.02
N SER A 157 2.22 -1.68 -20.65
CA SER A 157 1.96 -2.97 -21.31
C SER A 157 1.63 -2.79 -22.79
N ALA A 158 0.80 -1.81 -23.13
CA ALA A 158 0.44 -1.48 -24.50
C ALA A 158 1.68 -1.05 -25.32
N ALA A 159 2.54 -0.20 -24.76
CA ALA A 159 3.82 0.16 -25.38
C ALA A 159 4.71 -1.09 -25.62
N LEU A 160 4.89 -1.93 -24.61
CA LEU A 160 5.71 -3.14 -24.69
C LEU A 160 5.13 -4.23 -25.60
N SER A 161 3.82 -4.22 -25.88
CA SER A 161 3.18 -5.19 -26.77
C SER A 161 3.55 -4.98 -28.24
N LYS A 162 3.86 -3.73 -28.62
CA LYS A 162 4.21 -3.32 -30.00
C LYS A 162 5.64 -3.68 -30.39
N VAL A 163 6.50 -3.91 -29.40
CA VAL A 163 7.93 -4.19 -29.58
C VAL A 163 8.33 -5.59 -29.11
N ARG A 164 9.19 -6.26 -29.89
CA ARG A 164 9.69 -7.62 -29.60
C ARG A 164 11.10 -7.66 -29.01
N THR A 165 11.88 -6.60 -29.16
CA THR A 165 13.30 -6.56 -28.76
C THR A 165 13.63 -5.27 -28.02
N VAL A 166 14.60 -5.32 -27.11
CA VAL A 166 15.06 -4.15 -26.34
C VAL A 166 15.57 -3.04 -27.27
N LYS A 167 16.27 -3.39 -28.35
CA LYS A 167 16.73 -2.42 -29.35
C LYS A 167 15.57 -1.62 -29.95
N ARG A 168 14.50 -2.30 -30.37
CA ARG A 168 13.33 -1.65 -30.95
C ARG A 168 12.54 -0.85 -29.91
N LEU A 169 12.52 -1.32 -28.66
CA LEU A 169 11.98 -0.54 -27.55
C LEU A 169 12.74 0.77 -27.35
N LEU A 170 14.08 0.75 -27.37
CA LEU A 170 14.88 1.98 -27.21
C LEU A 170 14.85 2.89 -28.45
N GLU A 171 14.58 2.34 -29.63
CA GLU A 171 14.32 3.12 -30.85
C GLU A 171 12.96 3.84 -30.77
N GLU A 172 11.91 3.17 -30.26
CA GLU A 172 10.56 3.74 -30.16
C GLU A 172 10.31 4.52 -28.85
N TRP A 173 11.03 4.20 -27.77
CA TRP A 173 10.95 4.80 -26.43
C TRP A 173 12.32 4.84 -25.73
N PRO A 174 13.17 5.82 -26.07
CA PRO A 174 14.51 6.02 -25.53
C PRO A 174 14.63 6.01 -23.99
N GLU A 175 13.68 6.65 -23.31
CA GLU A 175 13.65 6.82 -21.86
C GLU A 175 13.29 5.54 -21.12
N ALA A 176 12.76 4.54 -21.83
CA ALA A 176 12.60 3.20 -21.29
C ALA A 176 13.92 2.61 -20.80
N LYS A 177 15.08 3.17 -21.21
CA LYS A 177 16.39 2.81 -20.68
C LYS A 177 16.44 2.89 -19.15
N GLU A 178 15.77 3.86 -18.53
CA GLU A 178 15.70 3.96 -17.06
C GLU A 178 14.89 2.83 -16.41
N LEU A 179 14.02 2.19 -17.20
CA LEU A 179 13.11 1.14 -16.75
C LEU A 179 13.64 -0.26 -17.06
N LEU A 180 14.71 -0.37 -17.85
CA LEU A 180 15.31 -1.66 -18.17
C LEU A 180 15.95 -2.28 -16.90
N PRO A 181 15.94 -3.63 -16.79
CA PRO A 181 16.72 -4.31 -15.76
C PRO A 181 18.21 -3.98 -15.93
N ALA A 182 18.95 -3.92 -14.83
CA ALA A 182 20.33 -3.41 -14.76
C ALA A 182 21.35 -4.08 -15.71
N ASP A 183 21.02 -5.24 -16.29
CA ASP A 183 21.87 -6.02 -17.21
C ASP A 183 21.59 -5.77 -18.71
N ALA A 184 20.80 -4.77 -19.07
CA ALA A 184 20.44 -4.53 -20.48
C ALA A 184 21.50 -3.70 -21.25
N PRO A 185 21.87 -4.09 -22.50
CA PRO A 185 22.88 -3.38 -23.28
C PRO A 185 22.41 -2.00 -23.77
N SER A 186 23.29 -1.00 -23.65
CA SER A 186 23.07 0.39 -24.09
C SER A 186 23.15 0.52 -25.61
N VAL A 187 22.16 1.15 -26.25
CA VAL A 187 22.12 1.43 -27.70
C VAL A 187 21.96 2.96 -27.93
N PRO A 188 22.57 3.57 -28.98
CA PRO A 188 22.46 5.01 -29.26
C PRO A 188 21.11 5.41 -29.90
N LEU A 189 20.71 6.67 -29.75
CA LEU A 189 19.34 7.19 -29.94
C LEU A 189 19.13 8.05 -31.23
N PRO A 190 18.02 7.85 -31.97
CA PRO A 190 17.46 8.79 -32.98
C PRO A 190 16.05 9.36 -32.59
N PRO A 191 15.42 10.26 -33.39
CA PRO A 191 14.52 11.31 -32.89
C PRO A 191 13.04 10.90 -32.66
N ALA A 192 12.39 11.73 -31.82
CA ALA A 192 11.22 11.46 -30.98
C ALA A 192 9.83 11.50 -31.66
N ILE A 193 8.88 10.70 -31.12
CA ILE A 193 7.43 10.84 -31.31
C ILE A 193 6.66 10.52 -30.01
N ARG A 194 5.72 11.42 -29.64
CA ARG A 194 4.56 11.32 -28.70
C ARG A 194 4.70 10.36 -27.52
N ARG A 195 5.60 10.73 -26.61
CA ARG A 195 5.90 10.06 -25.33
C ARG A 195 5.62 10.96 -24.12
N GLU A 196 5.30 12.23 -24.34
CA GLU A 196 5.15 13.26 -23.30
C GLU A 196 4.17 12.80 -22.21
N THR A 197 2.97 12.35 -22.56
CA THR A 197 1.96 11.92 -21.57
C THR A 197 2.40 10.70 -20.76
N LEU A 198 3.15 9.76 -21.38
CA LEU A 198 3.58 8.53 -20.71
C LEU A 198 4.79 8.80 -19.79
N ASN A 199 5.69 9.69 -20.20
CA ASN A 199 6.81 10.16 -19.40
C ASN A 199 6.34 11.02 -18.21
N GLU A 200 5.37 11.91 -18.41
CA GLU A 200 4.72 12.70 -17.34
C GLU A 200 4.08 11.78 -16.29
N MET A 201 3.35 10.75 -16.73
CA MET A 201 2.71 9.78 -15.82
C MET A 201 3.71 8.95 -14.99
N ILE A 202 4.89 8.64 -15.55
CA ILE A 202 5.91 7.81 -14.88
C ILE A 202 6.90 8.66 -14.08
N GLY A 203 6.99 9.95 -14.35
CA GLY A 203 8.01 10.84 -13.77
C GLY A 203 9.40 10.67 -14.41
N LEU A 204 9.45 10.43 -15.73
CA LEU A 204 10.68 10.46 -16.51
C LEU A 204 10.99 11.91 -16.93
N PRO A 205 12.26 12.35 -16.90
CA PRO A 205 12.61 13.69 -17.35
C PRO A 205 12.23 13.85 -18.84
N SER A 206 11.51 14.92 -19.16
CA SER A 206 11.18 15.30 -20.52
C SER A 206 12.25 16.25 -21.02
N ASP A 207 13.21 15.74 -21.82
CA ASP A 207 14.17 16.49 -22.65
C ASP A 207 14.58 17.90 -22.16
N GLU A 208 14.94 18.06 -20.88
CA GLU A 208 15.65 19.24 -20.36
C GLU A 208 16.92 18.81 -19.65
N GLU A 209 17.85 18.22 -20.40
CA GLU A 209 19.29 18.28 -20.11
C GLU A 209 20.08 17.91 -21.37
N ALA A 210 19.93 18.73 -22.40
CA ALA A 210 20.80 18.73 -23.57
C ALA A 210 21.11 20.17 -24.02
N THR A 211 21.58 21.02 -23.10
CA THR A 211 22.38 22.19 -23.46
C THR A 211 23.38 22.52 -22.35
N ALA A 212 24.61 22.03 -22.51
CA ALA A 212 25.85 22.72 -22.13
C ALA A 212 26.97 22.23 -23.06
#